data_AF-A0A8J7NLH7-F1
#
_entry.id   AF-A0A8J7NLH7-F1
#
_cell.length_a   1.000
_cell.length_b   1.000
_cell.length_c   1.000
_cell.angle_alpha   90.00
_cell.angle_beta   90.00
_cell.angle_gamma   90.00
#
_symmetry.space_group_name_H-M   'P 1'
#
loop_
_entity.id
_entity.type
_entity.pdbx_description
1 polymer ?
#
loop_
_entity_poly.entity_id
_entity_poly.type
_entity_poly.pdbx_seq_one_letter_code
_entity_poly.pdbx_strand_id
1 'polypeptide(L)'
;MYIFICNLSLNGVYGSTAFYPNILANLLSETPSISRTGCLTQIFFIFTYGSFEYSVLALMGYDRYCTLMYSSIMTPCKMIQLLVFVYTYPICINLIHLILTIRLPLCGFILEKVYCDNWSVVRLSCSDVSVNSAFGYVVTVTVMCLPVTVIIYSYVRILAVCLRSTKEARAKALQTCTPHLLSFTNYSIAAFFEILQHRFDLSNMPHVVRTMMSIDPLLVPPLLNPIIYGAKLQEIR
;
A
#
# COMPACT_ATOMS: atom_id res chain seq x y z
N MET A 1 10.99 0.54 15.99
CA MET A 1 10.38 -0.69 15.41
C MET A 1 8.93 -0.93 15.86
N TYR A 2 8.62 -1.08 17.15
CA TYR A 2 7.25 -1.37 17.63
C TYR A 2 6.19 -0.36 17.17
N ILE A 3 6.50 0.94 17.23
CA ILE A 3 5.61 2.00 16.73
C ILE A 3 5.26 1.76 15.25
N PHE A 4 6.23 1.42 14.41
CA PHE A 4 5.97 1.17 12.99
C PHE A 4 5.10 -0.08 12.79
N ILE A 5 5.30 -1.14 13.57
CA ILE A 5 4.47 -2.35 13.49
C ILE A 5 3.03 -2.03 13.88
N CYS A 6 2.84 -1.26 14.95
CA CYS A 6 1.52 -0.78 15.35
C CYS A 6 0.86 0.04 14.23
N ASN A 7 1.62 0.93 13.57
CA ASN A 7 1.14 1.71 12.43
C ASN A 7 0.74 0.82 11.24
N LEU A 8 1.51 -0.23 10.91
CA LEU A 8 1.13 -1.21 9.87
C LEU A 8 -0.15 -1.97 10.25
N SER A 9 -0.29 -2.40 11.50
CA SER A 9 -1.51 -3.08 11.97
C SER A 9 -2.73 -2.16 11.93
N LEU A 10 -2.60 -0.91 12.38
CA LEU A 10 -3.66 0.10 12.31
C LEU A 10 -4.03 0.39 10.85
N ASN A 11 -3.04 0.49 9.96
CA ASN A 11 -3.27 0.66 8.53
C ASN A 11 -4.01 -0.55 7.93
N GLY A 12 -3.66 -1.76 8.33
CA GLY A 12 -4.36 -2.99 7.93
C GLY A 12 -5.84 -2.98 8.35
N VAL A 13 -6.14 -2.56 9.58
CA VAL A 13 -7.53 -2.39 10.04
C VAL A 13 -8.24 -1.30 9.23
N TYR A 14 -7.59 -0.16 9.02
CA TYR A 14 -8.11 0.95 8.21
C TYR A 14 -8.50 0.50 6.79
N GLY A 15 -7.60 -0.16 6.06
CA GLY A 15 -7.88 -0.71 4.74
C GLY A 15 -9.01 -1.76 4.76
N SER A 16 -9.00 -2.64 5.75
CA SER A 16 -10.04 -3.67 5.94
C SER A 16 -11.43 -3.03 6.14
N THR A 17 -11.53 -2.00 6.98
CA THR A 17 -12.80 -1.30 7.23
C THR A 17 -13.34 -0.55 6.02
N ALA A 18 -12.47 -0.14 5.08
CA ALA A 18 -12.90 0.49 3.84
C ALA A 18 -13.41 -0.52 2.80
N PHE A 19 -12.87 -1.74 2.83
CA PHE A 19 -13.15 -2.78 1.85
C PHE A 19 -14.32 -3.69 2.27
N TYR A 20 -14.21 -4.38 3.42
CA TYR A 20 -15.13 -5.47 3.79
C TYR A 20 -16.60 -5.07 3.95
N PRO A 21 -16.95 -3.95 4.61
CA PRO A 21 -18.37 -3.64 4.85
C PRO A 21 -19.17 -3.51 3.55
N ASN A 22 -18.61 -2.85 2.53
CA ASN A 22 -19.27 -2.66 1.24
C ASN A 22 -19.40 -4.00 0.48
N ILE A 23 -18.35 -4.83 0.50
CA ILE A 23 -18.36 -6.14 -0.14
C ILE A 23 -19.40 -7.05 0.51
N LEU A 24 -19.42 -7.12 1.84
CA LEU A 24 -20.38 -7.93 2.58
C LEU A 24 -21.82 -7.47 2.33
N ALA A 25 -22.06 -6.15 2.31
CA ALA A 25 -23.38 -5.61 1.98
C ALA A 25 -23.81 -5.97 0.54
N ASN A 26 -22.90 -5.88 -0.43
CA ASN A 26 -23.17 -6.24 -1.81
C ASN A 26 -23.42 -7.74 -2.00
N LEU A 27 -22.70 -8.61 -1.29
CA LEU A 27 -22.90 -10.06 -1.33
C LEU A 27 -24.24 -10.51 -0.75
N LEU A 28 -24.78 -9.74 0.21
CA LEU A 28 -26.08 -10.01 0.84
C LEU A 28 -27.25 -9.37 0.08
N SER A 29 -26.98 -8.47 -0.87
CA SER A 29 -28.00 -7.78 -1.65
C SER A 29 -28.41 -8.57 -2.88
N GLU A 30 -29.71 -8.63 -3.17
CA GLU A 30 -30.24 -9.16 -4.43
C GLU A 30 -29.85 -8.28 -5.63
N THR A 31 -29.61 -6.99 -5.39
CA THR A 31 -29.15 -6.03 -6.39
C THR A 31 -27.89 -5.30 -5.87
N PRO A 32 -26.70 -5.86 -6.12
CA PRO A 32 -25.44 -5.25 -5.68
C PRO A 32 -25.30 -3.86 -6.32
N SER A 33 -25.23 -2.82 -5.49
CA SER A 33 -25.09 -1.45 -5.95
C SER A 33 -24.44 -0.58 -4.88
N ILE A 34 -23.67 0.41 -5.32
CA ILE A 34 -23.01 1.37 -4.44
C ILE A 34 -23.33 2.79 -4.92
N SER A 35 -23.62 3.68 -3.99
CA SER A 35 -23.82 5.10 -4.33
C SER A 35 -22.51 5.71 -4.83
N ARG A 36 -22.60 6.74 -5.69
CA ARG A 36 -21.41 7.46 -6.18
C ARG A 36 -20.55 7.98 -5.03
N THR A 37 -21.18 8.52 -3.98
CA THR A 37 -20.48 9.01 -2.78
C THR A 37 -19.77 7.86 -2.04
N GLY A 38 -20.45 6.72 -1.86
CA GLY A 38 -19.86 5.52 -1.26
C GLY A 38 -18.65 5.01 -2.05
N CYS A 39 -18.76 4.99 -3.37
CA CYS A 39 -17.70 4.58 -4.29
C CYS A 39 -16.46 5.49 -4.20
N LEU A 40 -16.66 6.81 -4.25
CA LEU A 40 -15.59 7.80 -4.11
C LEU A 40 -14.92 7.74 -2.72
N THR A 41 -15.72 7.51 -1.69
CA THR A 41 -15.23 7.33 -0.32
C THR A 41 -14.35 6.08 -0.22
N GLN A 42 -14.82 4.96 -0.77
CA GLN A 42 -14.05 3.71 -0.82
C GLN A 42 -12.72 3.88 -1.58
N ILE A 43 -12.74 4.58 -2.72
CA ILE A 43 -11.52 4.89 -3.49
C ILE A 43 -10.50 5.64 -2.63
N PHE A 44 -10.92 6.71 -1.95
CA PHE A 44 -10.01 7.51 -1.13
C PHE A 44 -9.36 6.68 -0.02
N PHE A 45 -10.14 5.88 0.70
CA PHE A 45 -9.65 5.04 1.79
C PHE A 45 -8.70 3.94 1.30
N ILE A 46 -9.02 3.26 0.18
CA ILE A 46 -8.15 2.20 -0.38
C ILE A 46 -6.81 2.77 -0.87
N PHE A 47 -6.84 3.90 -1.58
CA PHE A 47 -5.60 4.50 -2.12
C PHE A 47 -4.71 5.07 -1.01
N THR A 48 -5.30 5.70 0.01
CA THR A 48 -4.53 6.17 1.17
C THR A 48 -3.97 5.01 1.98
N TYR A 49 -4.73 3.92 2.19
CA TYR A 49 -4.24 2.69 2.83
C TYR A 49 -2.97 2.18 2.13
N GLY A 50 -3.02 2.02 0.81
CA GLY A 50 -1.88 1.49 0.07
C GLY A 50 -0.68 2.42 0.08
N SER A 51 -0.93 3.73 0.03
CA SER A 51 0.13 4.74 0.12
C SER A 51 0.79 4.77 1.50
N PHE A 52 0.01 4.61 2.59
CA PHE A 52 0.55 4.50 3.95
C PHE A 52 1.39 3.24 4.11
N GLU A 53 0.94 2.11 3.55
CA GLU A 53 1.67 0.84 3.64
C GLU A 53 3.08 0.98 3.07
N TYR A 54 3.21 1.48 1.83
CA TYR A 54 4.52 1.75 1.22
C TYR A 54 5.35 2.77 1.99
N SER A 55 4.73 3.85 2.45
CA SER A 55 5.47 4.93 3.11
C SER A 55 5.99 4.51 4.50
N VAL A 56 5.22 3.75 5.26
CA VAL A 56 5.63 3.18 6.55
C VAL A 56 6.72 2.13 6.36
N LEU A 57 6.61 1.24 5.37
CA LEU A 57 7.67 0.29 5.02
C LEU A 57 8.96 1.01 4.60
N ALA A 58 8.87 2.08 3.82
CA ALA A 58 10.05 2.88 3.46
C ALA A 58 10.72 3.52 4.67
N LEU A 59 9.92 4.08 5.58
CA LEU A 59 10.43 4.66 6.81
C LEU A 59 11.07 3.61 7.74
N MET A 60 10.48 2.41 7.85
CA MET A 60 11.06 1.28 8.57
C MET A 60 12.42 0.86 7.97
N GLY A 61 12.51 0.74 6.65
CA GLY A 61 13.77 0.42 5.95
C GLY A 61 14.85 1.47 6.20
N TYR A 62 14.47 2.75 6.13
CA TYR A 62 15.36 3.88 6.38
C TYR A 62 15.85 3.95 7.84
N ASP A 63 14.96 3.73 8.81
CA ASP A 63 15.29 3.66 10.25
C ASP A 63 16.33 2.56 10.54
N ARG A 64 16.14 1.37 9.95
CA ARG A 64 17.08 0.25 10.05
C ARG A 64 18.45 0.59 9.46
N TYR A 65 18.46 1.22 8.29
CA TYR A 65 19.69 1.65 7.65
C TYR A 65 20.46 2.67 8.51
N CYS A 66 19.76 3.67 9.06
CA CYS A 66 20.36 4.69 9.91
C CYS A 66 20.95 4.09 11.20
N THR A 67 20.21 3.17 11.83
CA THR A 67 20.63 2.50 13.05
C THR A 67 21.92 1.70 12.84
N LEU A 68 22.07 1.05 11.68
CA LEU A 68 23.21 0.20 11.37
C LEU A 68 24.46 0.99 10.96
N MET A 69 24.30 2.12 10.25
CA MET A 69 25.44 2.90 9.75
C MET A 69 25.98 3.94 10.72
N TYR A 70 25.12 4.58 11.50
CA TYR A 70 25.47 5.85 12.13
C TYR A 70 25.29 5.87 13.66
N SER A 71 25.04 4.72 14.31
CA SER A 71 24.76 4.64 15.76
C SER A 71 23.79 5.74 16.22
N SER A 72 22.50 5.58 15.90
CA SER A 72 21.39 6.36 16.46
C SER A 72 21.35 7.87 16.15
N ILE A 73 21.49 8.29 14.89
CA ILE A 73 21.10 9.65 14.45
C ILE A 73 19.57 9.85 14.48
N MET A 74 18.79 8.76 14.41
CA MET A 74 17.33 8.82 14.43
C MET A 74 16.83 9.12 15.85
N THR A 75 16.59 10.38 16.14
CA THR A 75 15.99 10.81 17.42
C THR A 75 14.47 10.60 17.41
N PRO A 76 13.81 10.40 18.57
CA PRO A 76 12.36 10.28 18.65
C PRO A 76 11.61 11.45 18.01
N CYS A 77 12.12 12.67 18.15
CA CYS A 77 11.54 13.86 17.51
C CYS A 77 11.56 13.75 15.97
N LYS A 78 12.71 13.38 15.38
CA LYS A 78 12.82 13.19 13.92
C LYS A 78 11.91 12.05 13.44
N MET A 79 11.83 10.97 14.20
CA MET A 79 10.93 9.86 13.88
C MET A 79 9.46 10.31 13.83
N ILE A 80 9.01 11.11 14.81
CA ILE A 80 7.64 11.63 14.84
C ILE A 80 7.39 12.58 13.66
N GLN A 81 8.34 13.47 13.35
CA GLN A 81 8.24 14.38 12.20
C GLN A 81 8.12 13.61 10.88
N LEU A 82 8.94 12.58 10.69
CA LEU A 82 8.87 11.71 9.52
C LEU A 82 7.56 10.94 9.46
N LEU A 83 7.07 10.43 10.60
CA LEU A 83 5.76 9.77 10.69
C LEU A 83 4.63 10.71 10.26
N VAL A 84 4.59 11.93 10.77
CA VAL A 84 3.59 12.94 10.37
C VAL A 84 3.67 13.20 8.86
N PHE A 85 4.88 13.31 8.30
CA PHE A 85 5.06 13.51 6.87
C PHE A 85 4.54 12.33 6.03
N VAL A 86 4.88 11.09 6.39
CA VAL A 86 4.45 9.89 5.63
C VAL A 86 2.95 9.63 5.69
N TYR A 87 2.23 10.23 6.64
CA TYR A 87 0.76 10.22 6.66
C TYR A 87 0.16 11.42 5.93
N THR A 88 0.67 12.63 6.19
CA THR A 88 0.07 13.85 5.63
C THR A 88 0.25 13.92 4.11
N TYR A 89 1.43 13.57 3.60
CA TYR A 89 1.70 13.66 2.16
C TYR A 89 0.77 12.75 1.32
N PRO A 90 0.61 11.45 1.63
CA PRO A 90 -0.34 10.61 0.91
C PRO A 90 -1.80 11.06 1.02
N ILE A 91 -2.22 11.60 2.17
CA ILE A 91 -3.58 12.14 2.32
C ILE A 91 -3.79 13.28 1.32
N CYS A 92 -2.88 14.24 1.29
CA CYS A 92 -2.98 15.41 0.41
C CYS A 92 -3.00 15.01 -1.07
N ILE A 93 -2.05 14.18 -1.51
CA ILE A 93 -1.95 13.82 -2.93
C ILE A 93 -3.14 12.97 -3.40
N ASN A 94 -3.62 12.03 -2.57
CA ASN A 94 -4.79 11.22 -2.90
C ASN A 94 -6.09 12.02 -2.83
N LEU A 95 -6.19 13.03 -1.96
CA LEU A 95 -7.33 13.94 -1.94
C LEU A 95 -7.40 14.76 -3.23
N ILE A 96 -6.26 15.29 -3.71
CA ILE A 96 -6.19 15.99 -4.99
C ILE A 96 -6.60 15.05 -6.13
N HIS A 97 -6.10 13.81 -6.12
CA HIS A 97 -6.46 12.80 -7.12
C HIS A 97 -7.97 12.53 -7.13
N LEU A 98 -8.57 12.39 -5.95
CA LEU A 98 -10.00 12.18 -5.80
C LEU A 98 -10.80 13.38 -6.30
N ILE A 99 -10.38 14.60 -5.98
CA ILE A 99 -11.02 15.83 -6.48
C ILE A 99 -11.02 15.83 -8.00
N LEU A 100 -9.90 15.49 -8.65
CA LEU A 100 -9.84 15.38 -10.11
C LEU A 100 -10.83 14.34 -10.65
N THR A 101 -11.01 13.21 -9.97
CA THR A 101 -11.99 12.18 -10.36
C THR A 101 -13.44 12.65 -10.17
N ILE A 102 -13.74 13.40 -9.11
CA ILE A 102 -15.09 13.94 -8.84
C ILE A 102 -15.56 14.88 -9.96
N ARG A 103 -14.62 15.62 -10.56
CA ARG A 103 -14.91 16.58 -11.64
C ARG A 103 -15.35 15.93 -12.94
N LEU A 104 -15.06 14.65 -13.14
CA LEU A 104 -15.37 13.95 -14.38
C LEU A 104 -16.89 13.67 -14.50
N PRO A 105 -17.53 14.03 -15.63
CA PRO A 105 -18.87 13.54 -15.95
C PRO A 105 -18.80 12.04 -16.23
N LEU A 106 -19.65 11.25 -15.57
CA LEU A 106 -19.75 9.82 -15.77
C LEU A 106 -20.88 9.53 -16.76
N CYS A 107 -20.60 8.69 -17.76
CA CYS A 107 -21.59 8.21 -18.72
C CYS A 107 -21.88 6.70 -18.57
N GLY A 108 -21.09 6.00 -17.75
CA GLY A 108 -21.32 4.59 -17.39
C GLY A 108 -21.47 4.40 -15.88
N PHE A 109 -22.16 3.32 -15.50
CA PHE A 109 -22.45 2.99 -14.09
C PHE A 109 -22.11 1.54 -13.73
N ILE A 110 -21.59 0.75 -14.68
CA ILE A 110 -21.26 -0.67 -14.48
C ILE A 110 -19.76 -0.78 -14.20
N LEU A 111 -19.40 -1.39 -13.07
CA LEU A 111 -18.03 -1.69 -12.70
C LEU A 111 -17.77 -3.19 -12.87
N GLU A 112 -16.64 -3.55 -13.46
CA GLU A 112 -16.21 -4.95 -13.59
C GLU A 112 -15.54 -5.48 -12.30
N LYS A 113 -15.01 -4.60 -11.46
CA LYS A 113 -14.40 -4.97 -10.18
C LYS A 113 -15.46 -5.03 -9.08
N VAL A 114 -15.20 -5.90 -8.09
CA VAL A 114 -16.07 -6.07 -6.91
C VAL A 114 -16.05 -4.87 -5.95
N TYR A 115 -15.10 -3.94 -6.11
CA TYR A 115 -15.00 -2.70 -5.35
C TYR A 115 -14.68 -1.52 -6.28
N CYS A 116 -14.83 -0.32 -5.75
CA CYS A 116 -14.49 0.91 -6.47
C CYS A 116 -12.99 1.21 -6.42
N ASP A 117 -12.34 1.18 -7.58
CA ASP A 117 -11.01 1.77 -7.77
C ASP A 117 -11.08 3.03 -8.65
N ASN A 118 -10.07 3.90 -8.51
CA ASN A 118 -10.04 5.18 -9.18
C ASN A 118 -10.05 5.03 -10.72
N TRP A 119 -9.26 4.10 -11.24
CA TRP A 119 -9.09 3.94 -12.68
C TRP A 119 -10.36 3.40 -13.34
N SER A 120 -11.04 2.44 -12.71
CA SER A 120 -12.34 1.95 -13.18
C SER A 120 -13.38 3.06 -13.25
N VAL A 121 -13.42 3.96 -12.25
CA VAL A 121 -14.34 5.11 -12.29
C VAL A 121 -13.95 6.13 -13.37
N VAL A 122 -12.66 6.44 -13.51
CA VAL A 122 -12.17 7.36 -14.55
C VAL A 122 -12.51 6.83 -15.95
N ARG A 123 -12.39 5.53 -16.19
CA ARG A 123 -12.75 4.90 -17.49
C ARG A 123 -14.24 4.97 -17.85
N LEU A 124 -15.12 5.20 -16.88
CA LEU A 124 -16.56 5.39 -17.11
C LEU A 124 -16.92 6.82 -17.54
N SER A 125 -15.95 7.74 -17.58
CA SER A 125 -16.16 9.10 -18.05
C SER A 125 -16.27 9.18 -19.57
N CYS A 126 -17.11 10.09 -20.04
CA CYS A 126 -17.26 10.46 -21.46
C CYS A 126 -16.50 11.74 -21.84
N SER A 127 -15.61 12.21 -20.96
CA SER A 127 -14.77 13.39 -21.20
C SER A 127 -13.30 13.00 -21.32
N ASP A 128 -12.46 13.96 -21.73
CA ASP A 128 -11.02 13.74 -21.76
C ASP A 128 -10.47 13.49 -20.35
N VAL A 129 -9.83 12.34 -20.18
CA VAL A 129 -9.24 11.88 -18.91
C VAL A 129 -7.72 12.04 -18.86
N SER A 130 -7.12 12.73 -19.84
CA SER A 130 -5.67 12.88 -19.97
C SER A 130 -5.03 13.47 -18.71
N VAL A 131 -5.65 14.47 -18.09
CA VAL A 131 -5.15 15.09 -16.84
C VAL A 131 -5.21 14.10 -15.68
N ASN A 132 -6.30 13.36 -15.52
CA ASN A 132 -6.45 12.34 -14.47
C ASN A 132 -5.42 11.22 -14.66
N SER A 133 -5.21 10.78 -15.90
CA SER A 133 -4.20 9.77 -16.21
C SER A 133 -2.79 10.27 -15.88
N ALA A 134 -2.43 11.48 -16.34
CA ALA A 134 -1.14 12.12 -16.03
C ALA A 134 -0.91 12.25 -14.52
N PHE A 135 -1.91 12.74 -13.78
CA PHE A 135 -1.82 12.87 -12.33
C PHE A 135 -1.74 11.50 -11.63
N GLY A 136 -2.46 10.51 -12.14
CA GLY A 136 -2.36 9.12 -11.67
C GLY A 136 -0.94 8.58 -11.74
N TYR A 137 -0.19 8.86 -12.82
CA TYR A 137 1.24 8.51 -12.89
C TYR A 137 2.07 9.25 -11.84
N VAL A 138 1.82 10.55 -11.61
CA VAL A 138 2.51 11.32 -10.57
C VAL A 138 2.27 10.72 -9.18
N VAL A 139 1.02 10.33 -8.89
CA VAL A 139 0.68 9.61 -7.66
C VAL A 139 1.48 8.32 -7.58
N THR A 140 1.41 7.44 -8.59
CA THR A 140 2.16 6.16 -8.60
C THR A 140 3.66 6.36 -8.38
N VAL A 141 4.29 7.29 -9.09
CA VAL A 141 5.74 7.55 -8.94
C VAL A 141 6.06 7.97 -7.51
N THR A 142 5.28 8.88 -6.95
CA THR A 142 5.60 9.47 -5.65
C THR A 142 5.22 8.59 -4.46
N VAL A 143 4.10 7.85 -4.52
CA VAL A 143 3.59 7.04 -3.42
C VAL A 143 4.04 5.57 -3.48
N MET A 144 4.58 5.11 -4.61
CA MET A 144 5.07 3.74 -4.78
C MET A 144 6.52 3.70 -5.22
N CYS A 145 6.88 4.28 -6.37
CA CYS A 145 8.24 4.12 -6.91
C CYS A 145 9.32 4.74 -6.00
N LEU A 146 9.06 5.93 -5.44
CA LEU A 146 9.98 6.58 -4.50
C LEU A 146 10.17 5.75 -3.20
N PRO A 147 9.11 5.34 -2.47
CA PRO A 147 9.24 4.42 -1.33
C PRO A 147 9.99 3.13 -1.65
N VAL A 148 9.67 2.46 -2.77
CA VAL A 148 10.37 1.24 -3.21
C VAL A 148 11.86 1.52 -3.40
N THR A 149 12.22 2.64 -4.02
CA THR A 149 13.62 3.02 -4.23
C THR A 149 14.35 3.24 -2.90
N VAL A 150 13.70 3.91 -1.94
CA VAL A 150 14.25 4.12 -0.59
C VAL A 150 14.49 2.79 0.12
N ILE A 151 13.56 1.84 0.01
CA ILE A 151 13.69 0.50 0.60
C ILE A 151 14.87 -0.24 -0.05
N ILE A 152 14.89 -0.33 -1.38
CA ILE A 152 15.96 -1.03 -2.11
C ILE A 152 17.32 -0.43 -1.76
N TYR A 153 17.45 0.90 -1.80
CA TYR A 153 18.68 1.59 -1.43
C TYR A 153 19.13 1.25 0.00
N SER A 154 18.20 1.35 0.97
CA SER A 154 18.48 1.04 2.38
C SER A 154 18.99 -0.39 2.54
N TYR A 155 18.37 -1.35 1.85
CA TYR A 155 18.73 -2.77 1.93
C TYR A 155 20.02 -3.12 1.21
N VAL A 156 20.30 -2.54 0.05
CA VAL A 156 21.59 -2.69 -0.64
C VAL A 156 22.72 -2.23 0.29
N ARG A 157 22.54 -1.08 0.98
CA ARG A 157 23.54 -0.58 1.92
C ARG A 157 23.69 -1.45 3.16
N ILE A 158 22.58 -1.92 3.74
CA ILE A 158 22.59 -2.86 4.88
C ILE A 158 23.35 -4.13 4.49
N LEU A 159 23.03 -4.74 3.34
CA LEU A 159 23.70 -5.95 2.85
C LEU A 159 25.19 -5.72 2.63
N ALA A 160 25.57 -4.58 2.03
CA ALA A 160 26.98 -4.25 1.79
C ALA A 160 27.81 -4.20 3.09
N VAL A 161 27.24 -3.69 4.19
CA VAL A 161 27.93 -3.70 5.49
C VAL A 161 27.88 -5.06 6.14
N CYS A 162 26.75 -5.78 6.09
CA CYS A 162 26.67 -7.15 6.58
C CYS A 162 27.74 -8.04 5.94
N LEU A 163 27.98 -7.93 4.63
CA LEU A 163 29.02 -8.67 3.91
C LEU A 163 30.46 -8.37 4.38
N ARG A 164 30.67 -7.30 5.15
CA ARG A 164 31.96 -6.95 5.76
C ARG A 164 32.04 -7.30 7.26
N SER A 165 30.93 -7.67 7.89
CA SER A 165 30.84 -8.00 9.32
C SER A 165 31.08 -9.48 9.62
N THR A 166 31.15 -9.86 10.91
CA THR A 166 31.28 -11.26 11.36
C THR A 166 30.05 -12.11 11.02
N LYS A 167 30.19 -13.45 11.04
CA LYS A 167 29.09 -14.38 10.73
C LYS A 167 27.90 -14.21 11.69
N GLU A 168 28.20 -13.95 12.96
CA GLU A 168 27.21 -13.75 14.03
C GLU A 168 26.44 -12.45 13.81
N ALA A 169 27.15 -11.36 13.48
CA ALA A 169 26.53 -10.07 13.18
C ALA A 169 25.66 -10.12 11.92
N ARG A 170 26.09 -10.87 10.89
CA ARG A 170 25.30 -11.14 9.68
C ARG A 170 24.02 -11.90 9.98
N ALA A 171 24.10 -12.98 10.75
CA ALA A 171 22.96 -13.81 11.11
C ALA A 171 21.90 -13.00 11.88
N LYS A 172 22.34 -12.17 12.83
CA LYS A 172 21.47 -11.28 13.61
C LYS A 172 20.81 -10.20 12.74
N ALA A 173 21.56 -9.59 11.82
CA ALA A 173 21.02 -8.60 10.88
C ALA A 173 19.99 -9.22 9.94
N LEU A 174 20.25 -10.42 9.40
CA LEU A 174 19.30 -11.15 8.55
C LEU A 174 18.02 -11.48 9.32
N GLN A 175 18.12 -12.07 10.51
CA GLN A 175 16.95 -12.43 11.33
C GLN A 175 16.05 -11.23 11.64
N THR A 176 16.64 -10.07 11.94
CA THR A 176 15.86 -8.86 12.21
C THR A 176 15.27 -8.25 10.95
N CYS A 177 15.92 -8.38 9.79
CA CYS A 177 15.51 -7.80 8.51
C CYS A 177 14.49 -8.63 7.73
N THR A 178 14.47 -9.95 7.92
CA THR A 178 13.57 -10.87 7.22
C THR A 178 12.09 -10.49 7.34
N PRO A 179 11.53 -10.14 8.53
CA PRO A 179 10.11 -9.79 8.63
C PRO A 179 9.73 -8.61 7.75
N HIS A 180 10.57 -7.58 7.72
CA HIS A 180 10.33 -6.40 6.92
C HIS A 180 10.43 -6.69 5.42
N LEU A 181 11.43 -7.48 4.99
CA LEU A 181 11.55 -7.88 3.58
C LEU A 181 10.38 -8.76 3.13
N LEU A 182 9.90 -9.67 3.97
CA LEU A 182 8.73 -10.50 3.65
C LEU A 182 7.48 -9.64 3.51
N SER A 183 7.23 -8.73 4.45
CA SER A 183 6.12 -7.78 4.41
C SER A 183 6.16 -6.89 3.15
N PHE A 184 7.33 -6.31 2.85
CA PHE A 184 7.55 -5.50 1.65
C PHE A 184 7.35 -6.30 0.35
N THR A 185 7.89 -7.52 0.29
CA THR A 185 7.76 -8.37 -0.90
C THR A 185 6.32 -8.77 -1.12
N ASN A 186 5.63 -9.17 -0.06
CA ASN A 186 4.22 -9.54 -0.10
C ASN A 186 3.35 -8.38 -0.62
N TYR A 187 3.52 -7.18 -0.05
CA TYR A 187 2.78 -6.01 -0.52
C TYR A 187 3.12 -5.62 -1.97
N SER A 188 4.40 -5.76 -2.36
CA SER A 188 4.84 -5.45 -3.73
C SER A 188 4.29 -6.41 -4.79
N ILE A 189 4.16 -7.70 -4.45
CA ILE A 189 3.51 -8.68 -5.32
C ILE A 189 2.03 -8.30 -5.52
N ALA A 190 1.34 -7.96 -4.43
CA ALA A 190 -0.06 -7.58 -4.49
C ALA A 190 -0.26 -6.30 -5.33
N ALA A 191 0.55 -5.26 -5.11
CA ALA A 191 0.52 -4.03 -5.90
C ALA A 191 0.83 -4.27 -7.38
N PHE A 192 1.73 -5.22 -7.68
CA PHE A 192 2.03 -5.60 -9.06
C PHE A 192 0.82 -6.21 -9.77
N PHE A 193 0.05 -7.07 -9.12
CA PHE A 193 -1.19 -7.62 -9.69
C PHE A 193 -2.23 -6.55 -10.00
N GLU A 194 -2.33 -5.52 -9.16
CA GLU A 194 -3.24 -4.41 -9.41
C GLU A 194 -2.78 -3.54 -10.60
N ILE A 195 -1.47 -3.28 -10.72
CA ILE A 195 -0.90 -2.59 -11.88
C ILE A 195 -1.14 -3.36 -13.17
N LEU A 196 -0.95 -4.70 -13.15
CA LEU A 196 -1.20 -5.53 -14.31
C LEU A 196 -2.64 -5.39 -14.81
N GLN A 197 -3.62 -5.40 -13.91
CA GLN A 197 -5.03 -5.22 -14.24
C GLN A 197 -5.36 -3.83 -14.81
N HIS A 198 -4.63 -2.79 -14.40
CA HIS A 198 -4.84 -1.44 -14.94
C HIS A 198 -4.18 -1.22 -16.30
N ARG A 199 -3.09 -1.92 -16.59
CA ARG A 199 -2.25 -1.68 -17.77
C ARG A 199 -2.51 -2.63 -18.91
N PHE A 200 -2.89 -3.87 -18.61
CA PHE A 200 -3.10 -4.90 -19.62
C PHE A 200 -4.56 -5.28 -19.66
N ASP A 201 -5.05 -5.55 -20.87
CA ASP A 201 -6.36 -6.15 -21.02
C ASP A 201 -6.29 -7.63 -20.59
N LEU A 202 -6.81 -7.90 -19.41
CA LEU A 202 -6.92 -9.24 -18.83
C LEU A 202 -8.30 -9.85 -19.07
N SER A 203 -9.09 -9.31 -20.01
CA SER A 203 -10.43 -9.78 -20.41
C SER A 203 -10.50 -11.30 -20.63
N ASN A 204 -9.46 -11.88 -21.22
CA ASN A 204 -9.34 -13.32 -21.51
C ASN A 204 -9.10 -14.20 -20.27
N MET A 205 -8.75 -13.64 -19.11
CA MET A 205 -8.60 -14.40 -17.87
C MET A 205 -9.95 -14.68 -17.22
N PRO A 206 -10.12 -15.84 -16.54
CA PRO A 206 -11.32 -16.13 -15.78
C PRO A 206 -11.64 -15.03 -14.75
N HIS A 207 -12.92 -14.66 -14.65
CA HIS A 207 -13.40 -13.60 -13.74
C HIS A 207 -12.93 -13.81 -12.29
N VAL A 208 -12.94 -15.06 -11.82
CA VAL A 208 -12.49 -15.43 -10.46
C VAL A 208 -11.04 -15.02 -10.23
N VAL A 209 -10.15 -15.28 -11.20
CA VAL A 209 -8.72 -14.96 -11.09
C VAL A 209 -8.51 -13.45 -11.01
N ARG A 210 -9.17 -12.68 -11.89
CA ARG A 210 -9.10 -11.21 -11.89
C ARG A 210 -9.62 -10.63 -10.57
N THR A 211 -10.71 -11.18 -10.06
CA THR A 211 -11.26 -10.79 -8.75
C THR A 211 -10.25 -11.06 -7.64
N MET A 212 -9.68 -12.25 -7.56
CA MET A 212 -8.68 -12.59 -6.54
C MET A 212 -7.45 -11.68 -6.60
N MET A 213 -6.94 -11.39 -7.81
CA MET A 213 -5.84 -10.44 -8.00
C MET A 213 -6.18 -9.03 -7.51
N SER A 214 -7.43 -8.57 -7.70
CA SER A 214 -7.85 -7.23 -7.29
C SER A 214 -8.01 -7.07 -5.77
N ILE A 215 -8.36 -8.14 -5.05
CA ILE A 215 -8.59 -8.11 -3.60
C ILE A 215 -7.33 -8.45 -2.80
N ASP A 216 -6.34 -9.10 -3.42
CA ASP A 216 -5.09 -9.52 -2.80
C ASP A 216 -4.40 -8.40 -1.97
N PRO A 217 -4.25 -7.15 -2.47
CA PRO A 217 -3.58 -6.08 -1.71
C PRO A 217 -4.32 -5.66 -0.42
N LEU A 218 -5.62 -5.95 -0.35
CA LEU A 218 -6.50 -5.57 0.76
C LEU A 218 -6.72 -6.71 1.74
N LEU A 219 -6.49 -7.95 1.31
CA LEU A 219 -6.70 -9.16 2.10
C LEU A 219 -5.39 -9.70 2.68
N VAL A 220 -4.41 -9.97 1.82
CA VAL A 220 -3.24 -10.77 2.18
C VAL A 220 -2.23 -9.99 3.03
N PRO A 221 -1.81 -8.77 2.66
CA PRO A 221 -0.86 -7.99 3.47
C PRO A 221 -1.32 -7.68 4.90
N PRO A 222 -2.55 -7.21 5.15
CA PRO A 222 -3.04 -6.96 6.51
C PRO A 222 -3.07 -8.20 7.39
N LEU A 223 -3.31 -9.38 6.82
CA LEU A 223 -3.35 -10.66 7.55
C LEU A 223 -1.95 -11.23 7.80
N LEU A 224 -1.07 -11.16 6.80
CA LEU A 224 0.29 -11.70 6.90
C LEU A 224 1.20 -10.84 7.76
N ASN A 225 1.03 -9.51 7.78
CA ASN A 225 1.89 -8.61 8.57
C ASN A 225 1.90 -8.99 10.07
N PRO A 226 0.75 -9.14 10.77
CA PRO A 226 0.73 -9.60 12.16
C PRO A 226 1.38 -10.97 12.37
N ILE A 227 1.23 -11.92 11.43
CA ILE A 227 1.84 -13.25 11.53
C ILE A 227 3.36 -13.14 11.40
N ILE A 228 3.84 -12.40 10.39
CA ILE A 228 5.26 -12.20 10.10
C ILE A 228 5.97 -11.51 11.27
N TYR A 229 5.38 -10.45 11.82
CA TYR A 229 5.96 -9.71 12.94
C TYR A 229 5.74 -10.43 14.28
N GLY A 230 4.58 -11.05 14.50
CA GLY A 230 4.23 -11.77 15.73
C GLY A 230 5.01 -13.08 15.92
N ALA A 231 5.28 -13.84 14.84
CA ALA A 231 6.08 -15.06 14.92
C ALA A 231 7.55 -14.81 15.28
N LYS A 232 8.04 -13.57 15.15
CA LYS A 232 9.44 -13.19 15.41
C LYS A 232 9.63 -12.33 16.66
N LEU A 233 8.57 -11.73 17.19
CA LEU A 233 8.59 -10.97 18.43
C LEU A 233 8.30 -11.91 19.61
N GLN A 234 9.35 -12.53 20.15
CA GLN A 234 9.24 -13.35 21.37
C GLN A 234 8.75 -12.55 22.59
N GLU A 235 8.91 -11.23 22.61
CA GLU A 235 8.46 -10.35 23.70
C GLU A 235 6.96 -10.00 23.68
N ILE A 236 6.24 -10.27 22.57
CA ILE A 236 4.79 -10.02 22.46
C ILE A 236 3.97 -11.29 22.73
N ARG A 237 4.63 -12.46 22.89
CA ARG A 237 3.97 -13.74 23.17
C ARG A 237 3.86 -14.01 24.67
#